data_AF-A0A8T2QUW4-F1
#
_entry.id   AF-A0A8T2QUW4-F1
#
_cell.length_a   1.000
_cell.length_b   1.000
_cell.length_c   1.000
_cell.angle_alpha   90.00
_cell.angle_beta   90.00
_cell.angle_gamma   90.00
#
_symmetry.space_group_name_H-M   'P 1'
#
loop_
_entity.id
_entity.type
_entity.pdbx_description
1 polymer ?
#
loop_
_entity_poly.entity_id
_entity_poly.type
_entity_poly.pdbx_seq_one_letter_code
_entity_poly.pdbx_strand_id
1 'polypeptide(L)'
;MTQPPQLGQWTSGFCDCFSDCGSCCITYCCPCISVGEIVNVADRGQSSFCEGCCIYAALQFCLCGMGCFYSCMYRKKVREMFNLPASPCDDFFAECLCPLCSITQTYRELKNRGMDPSKGYQNAPQSAPAPQFMRK
;
A
#
# COMPACT_ATOMS: atom_id res chain seq x y z
N MET A 1 17.61 -5.34 -16.09
CA MET A 1 17.97 -3.89 -16.05
C MET A 1 16.70 -3.16 -15.68
N THR A 2 16.50 -2.82 -14.40
CA THR A 2 15.25 -2.15 -13.95
C THR A 2 15.47 -0.64 -14.02
N GLN A 3 14.73 0.02 -14.91
CA GLN A 3 14.75 1.46 -15.10
C GLN A 3 14.29 2.16 -13.81
N PRO A 4 14.85 3.32 -13.42
CA PRO A 4 14.38 4.04 -12.25
C PRO A 4 12.89 4.39 -12.42
N PRO A 5 12.06 4.17 -11.38
CA PRO A 5 10.62 4.36 -11.46
C PRO A 5 10.27 5.80 -11.80
N GLN A 6 9.53 5.99 -12.90
CA GLN A 6 9.06 7.31 -13.32
C GLN A 6 8.02 7.84 -12.31
N LEU A 7 8.11 9.11 -11.93
CA LEU A 7 7.03 9.78 -11.18
C LEU A 7 5.78 9.86 -12.05
N GLY A 8 4.61 9.56 -11.49
CA GLY A 8 3.33 9.63 -12.22
C GLY A 8 2.83 8.37 -12.91
N GLN A 9 3.51 7.22 -12.78
CA GLN A 9 3.00 5.93 -13.26
C GLN A 9 3.26 4.79 -12.26
N TRP A 10 2.30 3.86 -12.17
CA TRP A 10 2.46 2.63 -11.39
C TRP A 10 3.59 1.78 -11.98
N THR A 11 4.41 1.19 -11.11
CA THR A 11 5.53 0.33 -11.52
C THR A 11 5.12 -1.11 -11.82
N SER A 12 3.90 -1.51 -11.44
CA SER A 12 3.34 -2.86 -11.69
C SER A 12 1.86 -2.81 -12.04
N GLY A 13 1.39 -3.81 -12.78
CA GLY A 13 -0.02 -3.95 -13.14
C GLY A 13 -0.90 -4.26 -11.92
N PHE A 14 -2.19 -3.95 -12.02
CA PHE A 14 -3.15 -4.19 -10.95
C PHE A 14 -3.34 -5.69 -10.68
N CYS A 15 -3.48 -6.50 -11.74
CA CYS A 15 -3.71 -7.95 -11.65
C CYS A 15 -2.43 -8.81 -11.72
N ASP A 16 -1.23 -8.24 -11.59
CA ASP A 16 0.03 -9.03 -11.59
C ASP A 16 0.13 -10.03 -10.43
N CYS A 17 -0.74 -9.90 -9.43
CA CYS A 17 -1.01 -10.88 -8.37
C CYS A 17 -1.35 -12.30 -8.89
N PHE A 18 -1.96 -12.43 -10.08
CA PHE A 18 -2.29 -13.74 -10.67
C PHE A 18 -1.13 -14.38 -11.46
N SER A 19 -0.09 -13.60 -11.77
CA SER A 19 1.15 -14.11 -12.39
C SER A 19 2.11 -14.71 -11.36
N ASP A 20 1.87 -14.46 -10.06
CA ASP A 20 2.69 -14.92 -8.93
C ASP A 20 1.79 -15.44 -7.79
N CYS A 21 1.23 -16.64 -8.00
CA CYS A 21 0.28 -17.28 -7.09
C CYS A 21 0.79 -17.42 -5.64
N GLY A 22 2.11 -17.48 -5.42
CA GLY A 22 2.72 -17.61 -4.08
C GLY A 22 2.57 -16.34 -3.24
N SER A 23 2.75 -15.16 -3.86
CA SER A 23 2.50 -13.87 -3.21
C SER A 23 1.02 -13.68 -2.91
N CYS A 24 0.14 -14.19 -3.78
CA CYS A 24 -1.31 -14.17 -3.58
C CYS A 24 -1.73 -14.95 -2.32
N CYS A 25 -1.14 -16.15 -2.08
CA CYS A 25 -1.43 -16.96 -0.89
C CYS A 25 -0.96 -16.33 0.44
N ILE A 26 0.18 -15.62 0.47
CA ILE A 26 0.66 -14.95 1.70
C ILE A 26 -0.21 -13.72 2.04
N THR A 27 -0.56 -12.89 1.04
CA THR A 27 -1.49 -11.77 1.25
C THR A 27 -2.91 -12.28 1.56
N TYR A 28 -3.31 -13.45 1.06
CA TYR A 28 -4.58 -14.11 1.40
C TYR A 28 -4.60 -14.60 2.86
N CYS A 29 -3.48 -15.15 3.36
CA CYS A 29 -3.42 -15.68 4.71
C CYS A 29 -3.35 -14.58 5.79
N CYS A 30 -2.65 -13.47 5.55
CA CYS A 30 -2.46 -12.40 6.53
C CYS A 30 -2.38 -10.98 5.91
N PRO A 31 -3.48 -10.44 5.35
CA PRO A 31 -3.48 -9.09 4.74
C PRO A 31 -3.15 -7.98 5.75
N CYS A 32 -3.43 -8.22 7.03
CA CYS A 32 -3.12 -7.29 8.13
C CYS A 32 -1.62 -6.99 8.28
N ILE A 33 -0.75 -7.96 7.97
CA ILE A 33 0.70 -7.77 8.06
C ILE A 33 1.14 -6.80 6.95
N SER A 34 0.80 -7.09 5.69
CA SER A 34 1.15 -6.22 4.57
C SER A 34 0.59 -4.81 4.73
N VAL A 35 -0.65 -4.68 5.23
CA VAL A 35 -1.22 -3.36 5.52
C VAL A 35 -0.47 -2.67 6.66
N GLY A 36 -0.13 -3.36 7.75
CA GLY A 36 0.67 -2.79 8.84
C GLY A 36 2.06 -2.31 8.41
N GLU A 37 2.73 -3.04 7.52
CA GLU A 37 4.02 -2.66 6.93
C GLU A 37 3.88 -1.43 6.02
N ILE A 38 2.86 -1.41 5.16
CA ILE A 38 2.54 -0.25 4.31
C ILE A 38 2.26 0.97 5.17
N VAL A 39 1.45 0.83 6.24
CA VAL A 39 1.12 1.88 7.19
C VAL A 39 2.39 2.45 7.80
N ASN A 40 3.25 1.59 8.35
CA ASN A 40 4.48 2.03 8.99
C ASN A 40 5.38 2.84 8.04
N VAL A 41 5.55 2.39 6.80
CA VAL A 41 6.38 3.07 5.81
C VAL A 41 5.71 4.35 5.29
N ALA A 42 4.42 4.30 4.95
CA ALA A 42 3.68 5.44 4.43
C ALA A 42 3.49 6.55 5.49
N ASP A 43 3.42 6.18 6.78
CA ASP A 43 3.39 7.11 7.90
C ASP A 43 4.77 7.54 8.39
N ARG A 44 5.85 7.14 7.70
CA ARG A 44 7.21 7.54 8.07
C ARG A 44 7.57 7.14 9.51
N GLY A 45 7.07 5.98 9.94
CA GLY A 45 7.26 5.46 11.29
C GLY A 45 6.45 6.18 12.39
N GLN A 46 5.55 7.11 12.06
CA GLN A 46 4.65 7.72 13.05
C GLN A 46 3.68 6.69 13.62
N SER A 47 3.12 5.84 12.76
CA SER A 47 2.34 4.68 13.16
C SER A 47 3.20 3.43 13.16
N SER A 48 3.03 2.62 14.21
CA SER A 48 3.76 1.36 14.34
C SER A 48 3.15 0.28 13.44
N PHE A 49 3.96 -0.71 13.03
CA PHE A 49 3.47 -1.89 12.31
C PHE A 49 2.27 -2.55 13.04
N CYS A 50 2.40 -2.75 14.36
CA CYS A 50 1.34 -3.35 15.17
C CYS A 50 0.08 -2.48 15.20
N GLU A 51 0.22 -1.16 15.21
CA GLU A 51 -0.92 -0.24 15.21
C GLU A 51 -1.71 -0.36 13.90
N GLY A 52 -1.03 -0.31 12.75
CA GLY A 52 -1.66 -0.49 11.45
C GLY A 52 -2.31 -1.87 11.28
N CYS A 53 -1.65 -2.92 11.76
CA CYS A 53 -2.17 -4.29 11.76
C CYS A 53 -3.44 -4.41 12.62
N CYS A 54 -3.40 -3.89 13.85
CA CYS A 54 -4.53 -3.91 14.78
C CYS A 54 -5.72 -3.10 14.27
N ILE A 55 -5.50 -1.90 13.73
CA ILE A 55 -6.57 -1.06 13.17
C ILE A 55 -7.20 -1.78 11.97
N TYR A 56 -6.39 -2.27 11.02
CA TYR A 56 -6.92 -3.01 9.88
C TYR A 56 -7.72 -4.25 10.31
N ALA A 57 -7.19 -5.06 11.23
CA ALA A 57 -7.88 -6.24 11.75
C ALA A 57 -9.19 -5.87 12.48
N ALA A 58 -9.18 -4.83 13.31
CA ALA A 58 -10.39 -4.37 13.99
C ALA A 58 -11.45 -3.88 12.99
N LEU A 59 -11.06 -3.11 11.97
CA LEU A 59 -11.98 -2.65 10.93
C LEU A 59 -12.53 -3.82 10.09
N GLN A 60 -11.70 -4.83 9.83
CA GLN A 60 -12.09 -6.00 9.06
C GLN A 60 -13.04 -6.93 9.84
N PHE A 61 -12.69 -7.27 11.09
CA PHE A 61 -13.41 -8.28 11.87
C PHE A 61 -14.51 -7.70 12.76
N CYS A 62 -14.36 -6.47 13.27
CA CYS A 62 -15.34 -5.86 14.19
C CYS A 62 -16.35 -4.95 13.46
N LEU A 63 -15.99 -4.39 12.30
CA LEU A 63 -16.84 -3.45 11.56
C LEU A 63 -17.25 -3.99 10.18
N CYS A 64 -17.66 -5.26 10.07
CA CYS A 64 -18.27 -5.80 8.84
C CYS A 64 -17.41 -5.64 7.56
N GLY A 65 -16.11 -5.92 7.63
CA GLY A 65 -15.24 -5.88 6.45
C GLY A 65 -14.82 -4.48 5.99
N MET A 66 -14.88 -3.47 6.86
CA MET A 66 -14.48 -2.10 6.56
C MET A 66 -12.95 -1.90 6.46
N GLY A 67 -12.16 -2.97 6.54
CA GLY A 67 -10.70 -2.89 6.36
C GLY A 67 -10.28 -2.33 5.00
N CYS A 68 -11.11 -2.50 3.97
CA CYS A 68 -10.88 -1.93 2.64
C CYS A 68 -10.77 -0.40 2.64
N PHE A 69 -11.51 0.30 3.50
CA PHE A 69 -11.42 1.77 3.63
C PHE A 69 -10.05 2.20 4.15
N TYR A 70 -9.53 1.47 5.13
CA TYR A 70 -8.21 1.73 5.69
C TYR A 70 -7.13 1.50 4.64
N SER A 71 -7.15 0.37 3.93
CA SER A 71 -6.23 0.11 2.82
C SER A 71 -6.33 1.17 1.72
N CYS A 72 -7.54 1.59 1.35
CA CYS A 72 -7.78 2.64 0.36
C CYS A 72 -7.16 3.99 0.77
N MET A 73 -7.29 4.37 2.05
CA MET A 73 -6.66 5.60 2.58
C MET A 73 -5.14 5.56 2.43
N TYR A 74 -4.51 4.45 2.80
CA TYR A 74 -3.05 4.32 2.69
C TYR A 74 -2.58 4.22 1.24
N ARG A 75 -3.36 3.59 0.36
CA ARG A 75 -3.10 3.62 -1.08
C ARG A 75 -3.13 5.05 -1.63
N LYS A 76 -4.13 5.86 -1.25
CA LYS A 76 -4.17 7.28 -1.62
C LYS A 76 -2.93 8.03 -1.14
N LYS A 77 -2.51 7.79 0.10
CA LYS A 77 -1.28 8.38 0.65
C LYS A 77 -0.04 8.00 -0.17
N VAL A 78 0.09 6.74 -0.57
CA VAL A 78 1.19 6.28 -1.45
C VAL A 78 1.11 6.94 -2.83
N ARG A 79 -0.09 7.09 -3.41
CA ARG A 79 -0.27 7.81 -4.69
C ARG A 79 0.17 9.26 -4.58
N GLU A 80 -0.19 9.94 -3.50
CA GLU A 80 0.22 11.33 -3.24
C GLU A 80 1.73 11.46 -3.06
N MET A 81 2.38 10.52 -2.36
CA MET A 81 3.85 10.51 -2.20
C MET A 81 4.60 10.40 -3.54
N PHE A 82 4.03 9.68 -4.50
CA PHE A 82 4.67 9.40 -5.78
C PHE A 82 4.05 10.13 -6.97
N ASN A 83 3.13 11.06 -6.70
CA ASN A 83 2.38 11.83 -7.69
C ASN A 83 1.69 10.94 -8.74
N LEU A 84 1.20 9.77 -8.32
CA LEU A 84 0.47 8.83 -9.17
C LEU A 84 -0.91 9.43 -9.51
N PRO A 85 -1.47 9.17 -10.71
CA PRO A 85 -2.75 9.74 -11.12
C PRO A 85 -3.81 9.48 -10.06
N ALA A 86 -4.71 10.40 -9.75
CA ALA A 86 -5.80 10.11 -8.81
C ALA A 86 -6.89 9.29 -9.51
N SER A 87 -7.40 8.23 -8.89
CA SER A 87 -8.65 7.61 -9.33
C SER A 87 -9.50 7.19 -8.12
N PRO A 88 -10.27 8.13 -7.55
CA PRO A 88 -11.09 7.85 -6.37
C PRO A 88 -12.22 6.85 -6.65
N CYS A 89 -12.69 6.73 -7.91
CA CYS A 89 -13.65 5.71 -8.30
C CYS A 89 -12.98 4.34 -8.49
N ASP A 90 -11.81 4.27 -9.16
CA ASP A 90 -11.14 2.98 -9.34
C ASP A 90 -10.60 2.42 -8.03
N ASP A 91 -10.20 3.23 -7.05
CA ASP A 91 -9.67 2.72 -5.78
C ASP A 91 -10.76 2.05 -4.92
N PHE A 92 -12.03 2.43 -5.05
CA PHE A 92 -13.13 1.73 -4.37
C PHE A 92 -13.52 0.45 -5.13
N PHE A 93 -13.58 0.52 -6.47
CA PHE A 93 -13.89 -0.66 -7.30
C PHE A 93 -12.74 -1.68 -7.30
N ALA A 94 -11.49 -1.24 -7.27
CA ALA A 94 -10.31 -2.09 -7.12
C ALA A 94 -10.35 -2.89 -5.82
N GLU A 95 -10.71 -2.23 -4.72
CA GLU A 95 -10.81 -2.85 -3.41
C GLU A 95 -12.05 -3.75 -3.30
N CYS A 96 -13.10 -3.46 -4.06
CA CYS A 96 -14.30 -4.30 -4.14
C CYS A 96 -14.12 -5.51 -5.07
N LEU A 97 -13.36 -5.36 -6.17
CA LEU A 97 -13.07 -6.41 -7.15
C LEU A 97 -11.97 -7.36 -6.69
N CYS A 98 -10.86 -6.82 -6.14
CA CYS A 98 -9.78 -7.61 -5.58
C CYS A 98 -8.94 -6.79 -4.57
N PRO A 99 -9.31 -6.77 -3.28
CA PRO A 99 -8.61 -6.00 -2.26
C PRO A 99 -7.16 -6.44 -2.08
N LEU A 100 -6.88 -7.73 -2.29
CA LEU A 100 -5.53 -8.29 -2.23
C LEU A 100 -4.62 -7.69 -3.30
N CYS A 101 -5.08 -7.65 -4.55
CA CYS A 101 -4.30 -7.08 -5.65
C CYS A 101 -3.99 -5.59 -5.44
N SER A 102 -4.93 -4.84 -4.86
CA SER A 102 -4.68 -3.45 -4.47
C SER A 102 -3.57 -3.33 -3.40
N ILE A 103 -3.68 -4.12 -2.32
CA ILE A 103 -2.69 -4.12 -1.24
C ILE A 103 -1.32 -4.54 -1.79
N THR A 104 -1.25 -5.61 -2.58
CA THR A 104 0.01 -6.09 -3.16
C THR A 104 0.59 -5.09 -4.17
N GLN A 105 -0.23 -4.44 -5.01
CA GLN A 105 0.25 -3.39 -5.91
C GLN A 105 0.86 -2.23 -5.12
N THR A 106 0.20 -1.80 -4.05
CA THR A 106 0.68 -0.73 -3.16
C THR A 106 1.99 -1.12 -2.47
N TYR A 107 2.08 -2.36 -1.97
CA TYR A 107 3.28 -2.94 -1.39
C TYR A 107 4.45 -2.95 -2.39
N ARG A 108 4.21 -3.45 -3.60
CA ARG A 108 5.21 -3.52 -4.68
C ARG A 108 5.68 -2.13 -5.09
N GLU A 109 4.79 -1.15 -5.14
CA GLU A 109 5.13 0.23 -5.50
C GLU A 109 6.15 0.81 -4.51
N LEU A 110 5.92 0.64 -3.21
CA LEU A 110 6.87 1.05 -2.17
C LEU A 110 8.22 0.34 -2.33
N LYS A 111 8.20 -0.99 -2.51
CA LYS A 111 9.41 -1.81 -2.71
C LYS A 111 10.20 -1.39 -3.96
N ASN A 112 9.53 -1.19 -5.10
CA ASN A 112 10.14 -0.81 -6.37
C ASN A 112 10.76 0.59 -6.33
N ARG A 113 10.25 1.46 -5.45
CA ARG A 113 10.80 2.80 -5.20
C ARG A 113 11.81 2.84 -4.05
N GLY A 114 12.29 1.68 -3.59
CA GLY A 114 13.35 1.56 -2.59
C GLY A 114 12.90 1.66 -1.13
N MET A 115 11.58 1.69 -0.87
CA MET A 115 10.99 1.68 0.47
C MET A 115 10.37 0.31 0.75
N ASP A 116 11.20 -0.69 1.05
CA ASP A 116 10.73 -2.06 1.30
C ASP A 116 9.90 -2.15 2.60
N PRO A 117 8.58 -2.42 2.52
CA PRO A 117 7.71 -2.36 3.70
C PRO A 117 8.09 -3.37 4.80
N SER A 118 8.59 -4.57 4.44
CA SER A 118 9.05 -5.57 5.42
C SER A 118 10.29 -5.15 6.23
N LYS A 119 11.01 -4.11 5.80
CA LYS A 119 12.14 -3.58 6.58
C LYS A 119 11.72 -2.43 7.50
N GLY A 120 10.47 -1.99 7.43
CA GLY A 120 9.96 -0.83 8.14
C GLY A 120 10.60 0.49 7.69
N TYR A 121 10.03 1.61 8.15
CA TYR A 121 10.51 2.94 7.76
C TYR A 121 11.94 3.24 8.24
N GLN A 122 12.39 2.64 9.34
CA GLN A 122 13.72 2.89 9.92
C GLN A 122 14.87 2.61 8.94
N ASN A 123 14.64 1.74 7.96
CA ASN A 123 15.59 1.36 6.93
C ASN A 123 15.27 2.00 5.56
N ALA A 124 14.29 2.89 5.49
CA ALA A 124 13.92 3.58 4.26
C ALA A 124 14.93 4.68 3.90
N PRO A 125 15.22 4.90 2.60
CA PRO A 125 16.10 5.97 2.17
C PRO A 125 15.57 7.35 2.59
N GLN A 126 16.44 8.18 3.18
CA GLN A 126 16.09 9.53 3.68
C GLN A 126 15.61 10.50 2.58
N SER A 127 15.79 10.15 1.31
CA SER A 127 15.32 10.91 0.13
C SER A 127 13.87 10.61 -0.27
N ALA A 128 13.12 9.82 0.53
CA ALA A 128 11.73 9.48 0.24
C ALA A 128 10.83 10.73 0.11
N PRO A 129 10.15 10.93 -1.04
CA PRO A 129 9.35 12.11 -1.30
C PRO A 129 8.24 12.28 -0.26
N ALA A 130 8.12 13.48 0.31
CA ALA A 130 7.04 13.86 1.23
C ALA A 130 5.68 13.69 0.54
N PRO A 131 4.63 13.23 1.25
CA PRO A 131 3.27 13.36 0.73
C PRO A 131 3.08 14.82 0.34
N GLN A 132 2.88 15.08 -0.96
CA GLN A 132 2.57 16.42 -1.41
C GLN A 132 1.11 16.67 -1.04
N PHE A 133 0.88 17.00 0.23
CA PHE A 133 -0.40 17.55 0.68
C PHE A 133 -0.65 18.75 -0.24
N MET A 134 -1.59 18.60 -1.16
CA MET A 134 -1.98 19.65 -2.08
C MET A 134 -2.38 20.85 -1.19
N ARG A 135 -1.49 21.85 -1.11
CA ARG A 135 -1.88 23.18 -0.63
C ARG A 135 -3.05 23.57 -1.53
N LYS A 136 -4.24 23.67 -0.94
CA LYS A 136 -5.36 24.38 -1.54
C LYS A 136 -4.94 25.80 -1.91
#